data_AF-A0A9J6FUH5-F1
#
_entry.id   AF-A0A9J6FUH5-F1
#
_cell.length_a   1.000
_cell.length_b   1.000
_cell.length_c   1.000
_cell.angle_alpha   90.00
_cell.angle_beta   90.00
_cell.angle_gamma   90.00
#
_symmetry.space_group_name_H-M   'P 1'
#
loop_
_entity.id
_entity.type
_entity.pdbx_description
1 polymer ?
#
loop_
_entity_poly.entity_id
_entity_poly.type
_entity_poly.pdbx_seq_one_letter_code
_entity_poly.pdbx_strand_id
1 'polypeptide(L)'
;MHPDANPERRLARAKALTKMYAQDTSAYYVDAAPYPGRPDAYAVAVISAATGALKTAASIRTTHTTLAEEFAIALALTQLPCTTILSDSRLAILRFATNQLAPATLRICTPSRAPAKLARLTWFPAHTDLPNGGTVNRNAEADATARALTSRAAVHDPARSVQQPPPNPRRSSHTVRF
;
A
#
# COMPACT_ATOMS: atom_id res chain seq x y z
N MET A 1 -20.32 16.70 -11.20
CA MET A 1 -20.49 16.47 -9.75
C MET A 1 -19.48 17.35 -9.03
N HIS A 2 -19.94 18.38 -8.31
CA HIS A 2 -19.05 19.29 -7.59
C HIS A 2 -18.37 18.54 -6.43
N PRO A 3 -17.04 18.60 -6.25
CA PRO A 3 -16.32 17.87 -5.20
C PRO A 3 -16.71 18.27 -3.76
N ASP A 4 -17.39 19.40 -3.57
CA ASP A 4 -17.55 20.07 -2.27
C ASP A 4 -18.98 20.16 -1.75
N ALA A 5 -19.91 19.37 -2.27
CA ALA A 5 -21.33 19.62 -2.04
C ALA A 5 -21.85 19.38 -0.59
N ASN A 6 -21.10 18.75 0.33
CA ASN A 6 -21.54 18.56 1.74
C ASN A 6 -20.37 18.23 2.69
N PRO A 7 -19.56 19.21 3.14
CA PRO A 7 -18.43 18.96 4.06
C PRO A 7 -18.87 18.33 5.38
N GLU A 8 -20.00 18.76 5.94
CA GLU A 8 -20.55 18.19 7.18
C GLU A 8 -20.91 16.71 7.06
N ARG A 9 -21.51 16.31 5.93
CA ARG A 9 -21.83 14.89 5.68
C ARG A 9 -20.57 14.05 5.52
N ARG A 10 -19.53 14.58 4.85
CA ARG A 10 -18.23 13.90 4.75
C ARG A 10 -17.62 13.72 6.14
N LEU A 11 -17.62 14.77 6.95
CA LEU A 11 -17.12 14.71 8.32
C LEU A 11 -17.90 13.72 9.19
N ALA A 12 -19.23 13.77 9.16
CA ALA A 12 -20.09 12.85 9.90
C ALA A 12 -19.84 11.40 9.48
N ARG A 13 -19.69 11.12 8.19
CA ARG A 13 -19.35 9.79 7.67
C ARG A 13 -17.96 9.35 8.11
N ALA A 14 -16.94 10.20 8.00
CA ALA A 14 -15.57 9.88 8.43
C ALA A 14 -15.52 9.56 9.92
N LYS A 15 -16.21 10.34 10.76
CA LYS A 15 -16.38 10.06 12.20
C LYS A 15 -17.06 8.71 12.44
N ALA A 16 -18.17 8.46 11.75
CA ALA A 16 -18.93 7.21 11.91
C ALA A 16 -18.10 5.98 11.51
N LEU A 17 -17.42 6.01 10.37
CA LEU A 17 -16.56 4.92 9.90
C LEU A 17 -15.38 4.70 10.84
N THR A 18 -14.71 5.77 11.27
CA THR A 18 -13.57 5.65 12.19
C THR A 18 -14.01 5.02 13.51
N LYS A 19 -15.15 5.44 14.06
CA LYS A 19 -15.72 4.83 15.28
C LYS A 19 -16.12 3.37 15.05
N MET A 20 -16.75 3.06 13.92
CA MET A 20 -17.23 1.71 13.58
C MET A 20 -16.10 0.69 13.52
N TYR A 21 -14.94 1.06 12.97
CA TYR A 21 -13.81 0.15 12.76
C TYR A 21 -12.65 0.35 13.74
N ALA A 22 -12.80 1.21 14.76
CA ALA A 22 -11.75 1.54 15.73
C ALA A 22 -11.17 0.35 16.51
N GLN A 23 -11.92 -0.76 16.61
CA GLN A 23 -11.50 -1.98 17.31
C GLN A 23 -11.49 -3.20 16.40
N ASP A 24 -11.75 -3.03 15.10
CA ASP A 24 -11.75 -4.14 14.14
C ASP A 24 -10.31 -4.42 13.66
N THR A 25 -9.71 -5.49 14.18
CA THR A 25 -8.35 -5.93 13.81
C THR A 25 -8.28 -6.51 12.39
N SER A 26 -9.42 -6.78 11.77
CA SER A 26 -9.57 -7.32 10.42
C SER A 26 -10.00 -6.25 9.40
N ALA A 27 -10.12 -4.99 9.84
CA ALA A 27 -10.35 -3.84 8.97
C ALA A 27 -9.05 -3.11 8.65
N TYR A 28 -8.87 -2.74 7.39
CA TYR A 28 -7.67 -2.10 6.88
C TYR A 28 -7.96 -0.80 6.13
N TYR A 29 -7.13 0.22 6.35
CA TYR A 29 -7.05 1.40 5.49
C TYR A 29 -5.94 1.19 4.47
N VAL A 30 -6.17 1.63 3.24
CA VAL A 30 -5.21 1.50 2.14
C VAL A 30 -4.99 2.84 1.47
N ASP A 31 -3.75 3.08 1.06
CA ASP A 31 -3.39 4.24 0.26
C ASP A 31 -2.21 3.96 -0.68
N ALA A 32 -2.06 4.79 -1.72
CA ALA A 32 -0.95 4.75 -2.65
C ALA A 32 -0.41 6.16 -2.94
N ALA A 33 0.90 6.33 -2.80
CA ALA A 33 1.60 7.59 -3.02
C ALA A 33 2.63 7.47 -4.16
N PRO A 34 2.70 8.43 -5.10
CA PRO A 34 3.70 8.41 -6.17
C PRO A 34 5.11 8.66 -5.61
N TYR A 35 6.12 8.02 -6.19
CA TYR A 35 7.51 8.30 -5.85
C TYR A 35 7.95 9.68 -6.36
N PRO A 36 8.57 10.54 -5.53
CA PRO A 36 9.16 11.79 -6.00
C PRO A 36 10.20 11.53 -7.10
N GLY A 37 10.06 12.20 -8.23
CA GLY A 37 10.99 12.07 -9.37
C GLY A 37 10.90 10.76 -10.15
N ARG A 38 9.95 9.86 -9.83
CA ARG A 38 9.67 8.63 -10.60
C ARG A 38 8.18 8.55 -10.95
N PRO A 39 7.77 9.14 -12.09
CA PRO A 39 6.35 9.24 -12.46
C PRO A 39 5.71 7.88 -12.81
N ASP A 40 6.52 6.84 -13.00
CA ASP A 40 6.10 5.47 -13.30
C ASP A 40 6.07 4.56 -12.07
N ALA A 41 6.10 5.09 -10.85
CA ALA A 41 6.16 4.28 -9.63
C ALA A 41 5.35 4.85 -8.47
N TYR A 42 4.71 3.96 -7.72
CA TYR A 42 3.95 4.27 -6.51
C TYR A 42 4.39 3.36 -5.36
N ALA A 43 4.45 3.92 -4.15
CA ALA A 43 4.49 3.18 -2.90
C ALA A 43 3.05 2.95 -2.43
N VAL A 44 2.80 1.77 -1.89
CA VAL A 44 1.47 1.33 -1.45
C VAL A 44 1.56 0.92 0.02
N ALA A 45 0.59 1.36 0.82
CA ALA A 45 0.51 1.02 2.24
C ALA A 45 -0.85 0.40 2.57
N VAL A 46 -0.82 -0.62 3.43
CA VAL A 46 -1.99 -1.20 4.09
C VAL A 46 -1.77 -1.10 5.58
N ILE A 47 -2.63 -0.39 6.30
CA ILE A 47 -2.53 -0.21 7.76
C ILE A 47 -3.77 -0.75 8.47
N SER A 48 -3.59 -1.16 9.73
CA SER A 48 -4.69 -1.60 10.61
C SER A 48 -5.61 -0.45 11.00
N ALA A 49 -6.92 -0.61 10.85
CA ALA A 49 -7.90 0.35 11.36
C ALA A 49 -7.82 0.48 12.90
N ALA A 50 -7.72 -0.65 13.60
CA ALA A 50 -7.65 -0.66 15.06
C ALA A 50 -6.37 0.01 15.60
N THR A 51 -5.21 -0.39 15.09
CA THR A 51 -3.92 -0.03 15.69
C THR A 51 -3.14 1.06 14.95
N GLY A 52 -3.44 1.29 13.66
CA GLY A 52 -2.62 2.13 12.76
C GLY A 52 -1.32 1.46 12.32
N ALA A 53 -1.01 0.25 12.81
CA ALA A 53 0.21 -0.45 12.44
C ALA A 53 0.21 -0.80 10.95
N LEU A 54 1.35 -0.59 10.30
CA LEU A 54 1.60 -1.06 8.93
C LEU A 54 1.48 -2.58 8.89
N LYS A 55 0.57 -3.10 8.07
CA LYS A 55 0.35 -4.54 7.87
C LYS A 55 1.20 -5.08 6.74
N THR A 56 1.20 -4.36 5.62
CA THR A 56 2.04 -4.69 4.47
C THR A 56 2.23 -3.44 3.61
N ALA A 57 3.27 -3.47 2.78
CA ALA A 57 3.60 -2.41 1.86
C ALA A 57 4.20 -3.00 0.59
N ALA A 58 4.07 -2.29 -0.51
CA ALA A 58 4.64 -2.69 -1.79
C ALA A 58 5.01 -1.47 -2.63
N SER A 59 5.71 -1.74 -3.73
CA SER A 59 5.93 -0.77 -4.79
C SER A 59 5.32 -1.33 -6.07
N ILE A 60 4.66 -0.49 -6.84
CA ILE A 60 4.11 -0.85 -8.14
C ILE A 60 4.61 0.12 -9.19
N ARG A 61 4.98 -0.40 -10.37
CA ARG A 61 5.32 0.43 -11.52
C ARG A 61 4.06 0.70 -12.33
N THR A 62 3.63 1.96 -12.38
CA THR A 62 2.50 2.45 -13.16
C THR A 62 2.55 3.97 -13.22
N THR A 63 1.99 4.55 -14.28
CA THR A 63 1.74 5.99 -14.42
C THR A 63 0.30 6.36 -14.05
N HIS A 64 -0.52 5.39 -13.64
CA HIS A 64 -1.93 5.58 -13.34
C HIS A 64 -2.22 5.44 -11.85
N THR A 65 -2.57 6.56 -11.18
CA THR A 65 -2.95 6.58 -9.76
C THR A 65 -4.05 5.57 -9.43
N THR A 66 -5.11 5.51 -10.24
CA THR A 66 -6.20 4.55 -10.03
C THR A 66 -5.75 3.09 -10.01
N LEU A 67 -4.75 2.74 -10.84
CA LEU A 67 -4.21 1.38 -10.85
C LEU A 67 -3.42 1.12 -9.56
N ALA A 68 -2.64 2.10 -9.09
CA ALA A 68 -1.95 1.99 -7.81
C ALA A 68 -2.92 1.84 -6.62
N GLU A 69 -4.03 2.58 -6.65
CA GLU A 69 -5.10 2.47 -5.64
C GLU A 69 -5.83 1.11 -5.69
N GLU A 70 -6.12 0.59 -6.89
CA GLU A 70 -6.64 -0.78 -7.05
C GLU A 70 -5.69 -1.82 -6.47
N PHE A 71 -4.40 -1.67 -6.76
CA PHE A 71 -3.36 -2.55 -6.25
C PHE A 71 -3.28 -2.49 -4.72
N ALA A 72 -3.51 -1.33 -4.11
CA ALA A 72 -3.57 -1.18 -2.66
C ALA A 72 -4.72 -2.01 -2.04
N ILE A 73 -5.90 -1.99 -2.67
CA ILE A 73 -7.04 -2.82 -2.27
C ILE A 73 -6.70 -4.31 -2.43
N ALA A 74 -6.14 -4.70 -3.58
CA ALA A 74 -5.74 -6.09 -3.81
C ALA A 74 -4.68 -6.58 -2.81
N LEU A 75 -3.70 -5.74 -2.49
CA LEU A 75 -2.68 -6.04 -1.49
C LEU A 75 -3.29 -6.27 -0.11
N ALA A 76 -4.28 -5.47 0.29
CA ALA A 76 -4.98 -5.68 1.55
C ALA A 76 -5.77 -7.02 1.59
N LEU A 77 -6.35 -7.45 0.47
CA LEU A 77 -7.03 -8.76 0.38
C LEU A 77 -6.11 -9.95 0.62
N THR A 78 -4.79 -9.79 0.44
CA THR A 78 -3.81 -10.85 0.76
C THR A 78 -3.54 -11.00 2.25
N GLN A 79 -3.97 -10.03 3.07
CA GLN A 79 -3.76 -10.05 4.51
C GLN A 79 -4.92 -10.78 5.19
N LEU A 80 -4.62 -11.82 5.97
CA LEU A 80 -5.64 -12.58 6.70
C LEU A 80 -5.54 -12.32 8.21
N PRO A 81 -6.67 -12.12 8.91
CA PRO A 81 -8.03 -11.95 8.37
C PRO A 81 -8.26 -10.56 7.76
N CYS A 82 -8.92 -10.49 6.61
CA CYS A 82 -9.41 -9.23 6.02
C CYS A 82 -10.93 -9.30 5.86
N THR A 83 -11.66 -8.52 6.65
CA THR A 83 -13.13 -8.44 6.60
C THR A 83 -13.60 -7.14 5.97
N THR A 84 -12.83 -6.06 6.11
CA THR A 84 -13.19 -4.73 5.61
C THR A 84 -11.95 -4.00 5.08
N ILE A 85 -12.11 -3.35 3.93
CA ILE A 85 -11.10 -2.44 3.36
C ILE A 85 -11.74 -1.06 3.24
N LEU A 86 -11.06 -0.05 3.76
CA LEU A 86 -11.41 1.36 3.66
C LEU A 86 -10.44 2.05 2.71
N SER A 87 -10.99 2.69 1.67
CA SER A 87 -10.24 3.48 0.70
C SER A 87 -11.02 4.75 0.37
N ASP A 88 -10.31 5.83 0.10
CA ASP A 88 -10.91 7.09 -0.35
C ASP A 88 -10.99 7.22 -1.89
N SER A 89 -10.34 6.32 -2.64
CA SER A 89 -10.48 6.21 -4.08
C SER A 89 -11.83 5.62 -4.49
N ARG A 90 -12.76 6.51 -4.86
CA ARG A 90 -14.05 6.10 -5.43
C ARG A 90 -13.90 5.28 -6.71
N LEU A 91 -12.92 5.62 -7.54
CA LEU A 91 -12.75 4.97 -8.84
C LEU A 91 -12.18 3.56 -8.68
N ALA A 92 -11.22 3.34 -7.79
CA ALA A 92 -10.73 2.00 -7.49
C ALA A 92 -11.85 1.12 -6.90
N ILE A 93 -12.64 1.66 -5.96
CA ILE A 93 -13.80 0.97 -5.40
C ILE A 93 -14.80 0.58 -6.47
N LEU A 94 -15.12 1.51 -7.38
CA LEU A 94 -16.04 1.25 -8.48
C LEU A 94 -15.52 0.15 -9.40
N ARG A 95 -14.23 0.16 -9.75
CA ARG A 95 -13.62 -0.87 -10.61
C ARG A 95 -13.64 -2.26 -9.96
N PHE A 96 -13.45 -2.36 -8.65
CA PHE A 96 -13.68 -3.61 -7.91
C PHE A 96 -15.14 -4.05 -7.99
N ALA A 97 -16.09 -3.12 -7.78
CA ALA A 97 -17.52 -3.43 -7.81
C ALA A 97 -18.02 -3.86 -9.20
N THR A 98 -17.42 -3.34 -10.29
CA THR A 98 -17.78 -3.68 -11.67
C THR A 98 -16.91 -4.77 -12.29
N ASN A 99 -15.99 -5.36 -11.53
CA ASN A 99 -15.02 -6.36 -12.00
C ASN A 99 -14.15 -5.87 -13.19
N GLN A 100 -13.80 -4.59 -13.19
CA GLN A 100 -12.96 -3.93 -14.21
C GLN A 100 -11.56 -3.63 -13.67
N LEU A 101 -10.88 -4.65 -13.15
CA LEU A 101 -9.56 -4.53 -12.55
C LEU A 101 -8.44 -4.56 -13.59
N ALA A 102 -7.38 -3.80 -13.34
CA ALA A 102 -6.17 -3.88 -14.16
C ALA A 102 -5.48 -5.26 -14.04
N PRO A 103 -4.79 -5.74 -15.11
CA PRO A 103 -4.10 -7.03 -15.07
C PRO A 103 -3.08 -7.19 -13.93
N ALA A 104 -2.39 -6.11 -13.55
CA ALA A 104 -1.46 -6.11 -12.42
C ALA A 104 -2.16 -6.39 -11.08
N THR A 105 -3.34 -5.81 -10.88
CA THR A 105 -4.20 -6.03 -9.71
C THR A 105 -4.70 -7.47 -9.66
N LEU A 106 -5.15 -8.02 -10.80
CA LEU A 106 -5.65 -9.39 -10.89
C LEU A 106 -4.59 -10.44 -10.49
N ARG A 107 -3.32 -10.21 -10.81
CA ARG A 107 -2.21 -11.10 -10.42
C ARG A 107 -1.99 -11.20 -8.91
N ILE A 108 -2.44 -10.22 -8.14
CA ILE A 108 -2.40 -10.28 -6.67
C ILE A 108 -3.66 -10.95 -6.14
N CYS A 109 -4.80 -10.66 -6.77
CA CYS A 109 -6.07 -11.26 -6.41
C CYS A 109 -6.15 -12.77 -6.73
N THR A 110 -5.24 -13.31 -7.56
CA THR A 110 -5.23 -14.75 -7.88
C THR A 110 -4.97 -15.59 -6.63
N PRO A 111 -5.91 -16.49 -6.26
CA PRO A 111 -5.93 -17.13 -4.96
C PRO A 111 -4.82 -18.16 -4.83
N SER A 112 -3.97 -18.02 -3.81
CA SER A 112 -3.04 -19.09 -3.41
C SER A 112 -3.51 -19.92 -2.21
N ARG A 113 -4.61 -19.58 -1.52
CA ARG A 113 -5.11 -20.42 -0.42
C ARG A 113 -6.50 -20.01 0.08
N ALA A 114 -7.43 -20.96 0.03
CA ALA A 114 -8.78 -20.96 0.61
C ALA A 114 -9.79 -19.94 0.03
N PRO A 115 -11.10 -20.26 0.01
CA PRO A 115 -12.12 -19.27 -0.29
C PRO A 115 -12.13 -18.22 0.82
N ALA A 116 -11.45 -17.10 0.59
CA ALA A 116 -11.51 -15.95 1.49
C ALA A 116 -12.97 -15.50 1.57
N LYS A 117 -13.51 -15.34 2.78
CA LYS A 117 -14.75 -14.59 2.98
C LYS A 117 -14.61 -13.26 2.21
N LEU A 118 -15.61 -12.92 1.42
CA LEU A 118 -15.63 -11.66 0.67
C LEU A 118 -15.46 -10.48 1.65
N ALA A 119 -14.35 -9.77 1.54
CA ALA A 119 -14.12 -8.56 2.33
C ALA A 119 -15.05 -7.43 1.83
N ARG A 120 -15.58 -6.64 2.76
CA ARG A 120 -16.38 -5.45 2.46
C ARG A 120 -15.48 -4.31 2.04
N LEU A 121 -15.69 -3.78 0.84
CA LEU A 121 -15.02 -2.56 0.40
C LEU A 121 -15.87 -1.32 0.71
N THR A 122 -15.32 -0.37 1.46
CA THR A 122 -16.04 0.80 1.97
C THR A 122 -15.35 2.09 1.58
N TRP A 123 -16.11 3.01 0.95
CA TRP A 123 -15.60 4.35 0.65
C TRP A 123 -15.48 5.22 1.90
N PHE A 124 -14.27 5.72 2.14
CA PHE A 124 -13.92 6.69 3.16
C PHE A 124 -13.75 8.10 2.55
N PRO A 125 -14.23 9.18 3.17
CA PRO A 125 -14.04 10.52 2.62
C PRO A 125 -12.58 10.99 2.67
N ALA A 126 -12.00 11.32 1.51
CA ALA A 126 -10.66 11.94 1.42
C ALA A 126 -10.59 13.29 2.15
N HIS A 127 -9.38 13.68 2.57
CA HIS A 127 -9.02 14.99 3.13
C HIS A 127 -10.02 15.51 4.17
N THR A 128 -10.47 14.63 5.06
CA THR A 128 -11.41 15.00 6.11
C THR A 128 -10.65 15.17 7.41
N ASP A 129 -10.47 16.42 7.82
CA ASP A 129 -9.87 16.75 9.11
C ASP A 129 -10.85 16.37 10.21
N LEU A 130 -10.54 15.30 10.93
CA LEU A 130 -11.30 14.94 12.12
C LEU A 130 -10.88 15.90 13.24
N PRO A 131 -11.81 16.71 13.80
CA PRO A 131 -11.47 17.66 14.84
C PRO A 131 -10.91 16.92 16.06
N ASN A 132 -9.93 17.55 16.71
CA ASN A 132 -9.21 17.03 17.87
C ASN A 132 -10.21 16.60 18.96
N GLY A 133 -10.32 15.29 19.18
CA GLY A 133 -11.32 14.69 20.07
C GLY A 133 -11.16 13.18 20.26
N GLY A 134 -9.93 12.66 20.10
CA GLY A 134 -9.61 11.25 20.33
C GLY A 134 -9.92 10.28 19.17
N THR A 135 -10.46 10.77 18.05
CA THR A 135 -10.71 9.94 16.86
C THR A 135 -9.58 10.12 15.84
N VAL A 136 -8.69 9.14 15.76
CA VAL A 136 -7.52 9.18 14.85
C VAL A 136 -7.96 8.90 13.41
N ASN A 137 -7.69 9.81 12.48
CA ASN A 137 -7.97 9.60 11.07
C ASN A 137 -6.94 8.63 10.45
N ARG A 138 -7.23 7.34 10.51
CA ARG A 138 -6.39 6.30 9.92
C ARG A 138 -6.26 6.40 8.39
N ASN A 139 -7.19 7.06 7.69
CA ASN A 139 -7.02 7.31 6.26
C ASN A 139 -5.86 8.27 5.99
N ALA A 140 -5.75 9.34 6.79
CA ALA A 140 -4.63 10.27 6.71
C ALA A 140 -3.30 9.61 7.11
N GLU A 141 -3.32 8.71 8.10
CA GLU A 141 -2.14 7.91 8.45
C GLU A 141 -1.73 6.95 7.33
N ALA A 142 -2.67 6.37 6.59
CA ALA A 142 -2.39 5.52 5.44
C ALA A 142 -1.67 6.31 4.33
N ASP A 143 -2.17 7.51 3.98
CA ASP A 143 -1.49 8.41 3.03
C ASP A 143 -0.11 8.85 3.51
N ALA A 144 0.01 9.26 4.78
CA ALA A 144 1.29 9.60 5.37
C ALA A 144 2.28 8.43 5.34
N THR A 145 1.80 7.21 5.60
CA THR A 145 2.61 5.98 5.56
C THR A 145 3.04 5.66 4.13
N ALA A 146 2.14 5.74 3.16
CA ALA A 146 2.45 5.54 1.75
C ALA A 146 3.50 6.54 1.26
N ARG A 147 3.36 7.82 1.62
CA ARG A 147 4.35 8.87 1.32
C ARG A 147 5.69 8.61 2.00
N ALA A 148 5.71 8.21 3.26
CA ALA A 148 6.95 7.88 3.97
C ALA A 148 7.71 6.71 3.28
N LEU A 149 6.97 5.74 2.73
CA LEU A 149 7.54 4.62 1.98
C LEU A 149 8.14 5.03 0.62
N THR A 150 7.84 6.22 0.11
CA THR A 150 8.50 6.76 -1.10
C THR A 150 9.95 7.19 -0.84
N SER A 151 10.26 7.51 0.42
CA SER A 151 11.59 7.93 0.89
C SER A 151 12.39 6.76 1.49
N ARG A 152 12.23 5.55 0.95
CA ARG A 152 13.09 4.42 1.31
C ARG A 152 14.52 4.72 0.84
N ALA A 153 15.32 5.32 1.70
CA ALA A 153 16.75 5.07 1.68
C ALA A 153 16.89 3.54 1.73
N ALA A 154 17.59 2.95 0.76
CA ALA A 154 18.08 1.59 0.97
C ALA A 154 18.77 1.64 2.34
N VAL A 155 18.32 0.82 3.29
CA VAL A 155 19.14 0.55 4.47
C VAL A 155 20.45 0.08 3.88
N HIS A 156 21.46 0.94 3.93
CA HIS A 156 22.82 0.57 3.62
C HIS A 156 23.18 -0.41 4.72
N ASP A 157 22.97 -1.69 4.48
CA ASP A 157 23.44 -2.75 5.35
C ASP A 157 24.97 -2.70 5.31
N PRO A 158 25.65 -2.19 6.35
CA PRO A 158 27.10 -2.12 6.35
C PRO A 158 27.75 -3.51 6.34
N ALA A 159 26.97 -4.59 6.47
CA ALA A 159 27.43 -5.97 6.38
C ALA A 159 27.48 -6.53 4.95
N ARG A 160 27.04 -5.77 3.93
CA ARG A 160 27.09 -6.20 2.51
C ARG A 160 28.16 -5.48 1.68
N SER A 161 29.20 -4.97 2.34
CA SER A 161 30.47 -4.63 1.70
C SER A 161 31.15 -5.92 1.24
N VAL A 162 30.89 -6.25 -0.03
CA VAL A 162 31.78 -6.95 -0.97
C VAL A 162 32.92 -7.74 -0.32
N GLN A 163 32.67 -9.02 -0.03
CA GLN A 163 33.77 -9.97 0.09
C GLN A 163 34.24 -10.29 -1.33
N GLN A 164 35.18 -9.48 -1.83
CA GLN A 164 35.97 -9.87 -3.00
C GLN A 164 36.64 -11.20 -2.67
N PRO A 165 36.46 -12.27 -3.47
CA PRO A 165 37.30 -13.45 -3.30
C PRO A 165 38.76 -13.04 -3.52
N PRO A 166 39.71 -13.58 -2.75
CA PRO A 166 41.10 -13.18 -2.84
C PRO A 166 41.65 -13.40 -4.26
N PRO A 167 42.54 -12.51 -4.75
CA PRO A 167 43.13 -12.68 -6.08
C PRO A 167 43.92 -13.99 -6.15
N ASN A 168 43.58 -14.78 -7.15
CA ASN A 168 44.19 -16.07 -7.47
C ASN A 168 45.71 -15.91 -7.65
N PRO A 169 46.58 -16.62 -6.90
CA PRO A 169 48.02 -16.54 -7.11
C PRO A 169 48.35 -17.12 -8.49
N ARG A 170 48.95 -16.26 -9.31
CA ARG A 170 49.42 -16.53 -10.67
C ARG A 170 50.18 -17.86 -10.73
N ARG A 171 49.76 -18.76 -11.62
CA ARG A 171 50.60 -19.87 -12.08
C ARG A 171 51.68 -19.27 -12.98
N SER A 172 52.92 -19.34 -12.51
CA SER A 172 54.12 -18.95 -13.23
C SER A 172 54.24 -19.71 -14.55
N SER A 173 54.36 -18.97 -15.64
CA SER A 173 54.75 -19.47 -16.95
C SER A 173 56.07 -20.22 -16.85
N HIS A 174 56.05 -21.54 -17.07
CA HIS A 174 57.26 -22.28 -17.43
C HIS A 174 57.40 -22.22 -18.95
N THR A 175 58.27 -21.33 -19.40
CA THR A 175 58.91 -21.45 -20.71
C THR A 175 60.16 -22.28 -20.49
N VAL A 176 60.20 -23.50 -21.03
CA VAL A 176 61.46 -24.21 -21.27
C VAL A 176 61.57 -24.39 -22.78
N ARG A 177 62.55 -23.70 -23.36
CA ARG A 177 63.11 -24.02 -24.67
C ARG A 177 64.14 -25.14 -24.45
N PHE A 178 64.03 -26.25 -25.17
CA PHE A 178 64.91 -26.71 -26.24
C PHE A 178 64.32 -27.99 -26.82
#